data_AF-A0A2V7A263-F1
#
_entry.id   AF-A0A2V7A263-F1
#
_cell.length_a   1.000
_cell.length_b   1.000
_cell.length_c   1.000
_cell.angle_alpha   90.00
_cell.angle_beta   90.00
_cell.angle_gamma   90.00
#
_symmetry.space_group_name_H-M   'P 1'
#
loop_
_entity.id
_entity.type
_entity.pdbx_description
1 polymer ?
#
loop_
_entity_poly.entity_id
_entity_poly.type
_entity_poly.pdbx_seq_one_letter_code
_entity_poly.pdbx_strand_id
1 'polypeptide(L)'
;FVKLWADHGDTAVQHRVSLDAALTHETILAGSPARVRDQVARLIEETGVNYVICCFAWGDLTLAQSLRSLRLFAESVMPKLSGAL
;
A
#
# COMPACT_ATOMS: atom_id res chain seq x y z
N PHE A 1 9.21 4.30 -4.24
CA PHE A 1 9.40 5.77 -4.11
C PHE A 1 10.75 6.22 -4.67
N VAL A 2 11.89 5.67 -4.25
CA VAL A 2 13.23 6.22 -4.57
C VAL A 2 13.79 5.92 -5.97
N LYS A 3 13.09 5.12 -6.80
CA LYS A 3 13.61 4.66 -8.10
C LYS A 3 14.04 5.82 -9.01
N LEU A 4 13.21 6.85 -9.17
CA LEU A 4 13.51 7.95 -10.07
C LEU A 4 14.80 8.69 -9.67
N TRP A 5 15.04 8.90 -8.38
CA TRP A 5 16.31 9.46 -7.91
C TRP A 5 17.49 8.53 -8.23
N ALA A 6 17.34 7.23 -7.98
CA ALA A 6 18.38 6.26 -8.30
C ALA A 6 18.70 6.19 -9.80
N ASP A 7 17.69 6.17 -10.67
CA ASP A 7 17.84 6.18 -12.13
C ASP A 7 18.56 7.45 -12.63
N HIS A 8 18.48 8.55 -11.88
CA HIS A 8 19.14 9.82 -12.16
C HIS A 8 20.42 10.06 -11.33
N GLY A 9 20.96 9.03 -10.66
CA GLY A 9 22.22 9.11 -9.93
C GLY A 9 22.16 9.84 -8.58
N ASP A 10 20.96 10.16 -8.08
CA ASP A 10 20.76 10.80 -6.78
C ASP A 10 20.49 9.72 -5.71
N THR A 11 21.44 9.54 -4.80
CA THR A 11 21.34 8.58 -3.70
C THR A 11 20.90 9.21 -2.38
N ALA A 12 20.75 10.54 -2.32
CA ALA A 12 20.51 11.28 -1.07
C ALA A 12 19.20 10.88 -0.36
N VAL A 13 18.28 10.26 -1.09
CA VAL A 13 16.97 9.82 -0.57
C VAL A 13 16.81 8.31 -0.45
N GLN A 14 17.83 7.51 -0.82
CA GLN A 14 17.71 6.05 -0.89
C GLN A 14 17.37 5.40 0.46
N HIS A 15 17.80 6.00 1.57
CA HIS A 15 17.52 5.52 2.93
C HIS A 15 16.26 6.09 3.57
N ARG A 16 15.46 6.91 2.86
CA ARG A 16 14.24 7.51 3.43
C ARG A 16 13.15 6.49 3.74
N VAL A 17 13.17 5.34 3.07
CA VAL A 17 12.19 4.27 3.28
C VAL A 17 12.94 2.94 3.37
N SER A 18 12.87 2.29 4.52
CA SER A 18 13.20 0.86 4.65
C SER A 18 11.94 0.06 4.33
N LEU A 19 11.91 -0.61 3.17
CA LEU A 19 10.74 -1.38 2.75
C LEU A 19 10.48 -2.55 3.70
N ASP A 20 11.53 -3.25 4.13
CA ASP A 20 11.39 -4.39 5.06
C ASP A 20 10.81 -3.94 6.40
N ALA A 21 11.32 -2.83 6.96
CA ALA A 21 10.77 -2.27 8.18
C ALA A 21 9.31 -1.80 7.98
N ALA A 22 9.00 -1.20 6.83
CA ALA A 22 7.66 -0.72 6.53
C ALA A 22 6.64 -1.86 6.38
N LEU A 23 7.04 -2.98 5.78
CA LEU A 23 6.21 -4.18 5.68
C LEU A 23 6.08 -4.90 7.04
N THR A 24 7.15 -4.90 7.84
CA THR A 24 7.17 -5.52 9.19
C THR A 24 6.27 -4.79 10.16
N HIS A 25 6.31 -3.45 10.14
CA HIS A 25 5.53 -2.58 11.02
C HIS A 25 4.23 -2.07 10.38
N GLU A 26 3.89 -2.60 9.20
CA GLU A 26 2.65 -2.31 8.47
C GLU A 26 2.40 -0.81 8.19
N THR A 27 3.47 -0.02 8.08
CA THR A 27 3.39 1.36 7.56
C THR A 27 3.27 1.37 6.04
N ILE A 28 3.52 0.24 5.38
CA ILE A 28 3.12 -0.06 4.00
C ILE A 28 2.37 -1.40 4.00
N LEU A 29 1.19 -1.42 3.37
CA LEU A 29 0.39 -2.62 3.20
C LEU A 29 0.56 -3.16 1.77
N ALA A 30 1.12 -4.37 1.64
CA ALA A 30 1.31 -5.02 0.36
C ALA A 30 1.19 -6.55 0.49
N GLY A 31 0.62 -7.19 -0.53
CA GLY A 31 0.46 -8.65 -0.56
C GLY A 31 -0.77 -9.09 -1.34
N SER A 32 -1.31 -10.26 -0.98
CA SER A 32 -2.58 -10.74 -1.54
C SER A 32 -3.75 -9.84 -1.08
N PRO A 33 -4.86 -9.78 -1.84
CA PRO A 33 -6.04 -9.03 -1.41
C PRO A 33 -6.56 -9.44 -0.04
N ALA A 34 -6.46 -10.74 0.31
CA ALA A 34 -6.85 -11.23 1.64
C ALA A 34 -5.98 -10.63 2.75
N ARG A 35 -4.64 -10.66 2.59
CA ARG A 35 -3.72 -10.08 3.56
C ARG A 35 -3.96 -8.58 3.74
N VAL A 36 -4.07 -7.85 2.63
CA VAL A 36 -4.29 -6.39 2.67
C VAL A 36 -5.63 -6.06 3.33
N ARG A 37 -6.70 -6.81 3.04
CA ARG A 37 -7.99 -6.63 3.72
C ARG A 37 -7.86 -6.82 5.23
N ASP A 38 -7.20 -7.87 5.68
CA ASP A 38 -7.08 -8.15 7.12
C ASP A 38 -6.24 -7.06 7.82
N GLN A 39 -5.19 -6.56 7.16
CA GLN A 39 -4.40 -5.43 7.66
C GLN A 39 -5.23 -4.14 7.75
N VAL A 40 -6.04 -3.82 6.74
CA VAL A 40 -6.92 -2.64 6.75
C VAL A 40 -8.03 -2.79 7.78
N ALA A 41 -8.62 -3.98 7.94
CA ALA A 41 -9.64 -4.23 8.96
C ALA A 41 -9.09 -3.99 10.36
N ARG A 42 -7.88 -4.50 10.66
CA ARG A 42 -7.19 -4.23 11.92
C ARG A 42 -6.90 -2.75 12.12
N LEU A 43 -6.43 -2.04 11.08
CA LEU A 43 -6.21 -0.59 11.16
C LEU A 43 -7.50 0.16 11.55
N ILE A 44 -8.63 -0.22 10.96
CA ILE A 44 -9.94 0.37 11.28
C ILE A 44 -10.32 0.07 12.74
N GLU A 45 -10.20 -1.20 13.17
CA GLU A 45 -10.52 -1.64 14.53
C GLU A 45 -9.67 -0.91 15.58
N GLU A 46 -8.37 -0.77 15.35
CA GLU A 46 -7.41 -0.19 16.29
C GLU A 46 -7.50 1.35 16.38
N THR A 47 -7.87 2.02 15.28
CA THR A 47 -7.77 3.49 15.19
C THR A 47 -9.11 4.21 15.03
N GLY A 48 -10.17 3.50 14.67
CA GLY A 48 -11.47 4.09 14.32
C GLY A 48 -11.47 4.88 13.02
N VAL A 49 -10.44 4.73 12.17
CA VAL A 49 -10.37 5.42 10.88
C VAL A 49 -11.53 5.00 9.98
N ASN A 50 -12.20 5.97 9.37
CA ASN A 50 -13.34 5.74 8.47
C ASN A 50 -13.03 6.09 7.00
N TYR A 51 -11.79 6.50 6.72
CA TYR A 51 -11.35 6.88 5.39
C TYR A 51 -9.85 6.65 5.20
N VAL A 52 -9.45 6.00 4.11
CA VAL A 52 -8.05 5.71 3.78
C VAL A 52 -7.68 6.27 2.42
N ILE A 53 -6.48 6.85 2.32
CA ILE A 53 -5.89 7.29 1.05
C ILE A 53 -4.84 6.26 0.65
N CYS A 54 -4.97 5.70 -0.55
CA CYS A 54 -4.10 4.63 -1.04
C CYS A 54 -3.20 5.10 -2.18
N CYS A 55 -1.96 4.57 -2.23
CA CYS A 55 -1.02 4.80 -3.31
C CYS A 55 -0.73 3.47 -4.05
N PHE A 56 -1.24 3.32 -5.27
CA PHE A 56 -1.07 2.11 -6.09
C PHE A 56 0.05 2.20 -7.13
N ALA A 57 0.58 3.41 -7.36
CA ALA A 57 1.73 3.66 -8.22
C ALA A 57 2.95 3.93 -7.34
N TRP A 58 3.71 2.87 -7.05
CA TRP A 58 4.82 2.93 -6.10
C TRP A 58 6.06 2.26 -6.65
N GLY A 59 7.19 2.97 -6.60
CA GLY A 59 8.47 2.41 -7.03
C GLY A 59 8.55 2.36 -8.55
N ASP A 60 8.68 1.16 -9.10
CA ASP A 60 8.91 0.88 -10.51
C ASP A 60 7.72 0.19 -11.19
N LEU A 61 6.57 0.14 -10.50
CA LEU A 61 5.35 -0.43 -11.04
C LEU A 61 4.95 0.29 -12.34
N THR A 62 4.70 -0.52 -13.36
CA THR A 62 4.10 -0.07 -14.62
C THR A 62 2.65 0.36 -14.37
N LEU A 63 2.11 1.17 -15.29
CA LEU A 63 0.69 1.56 -15.28
C LEU A 63 -0.23 0.33 -15.19
N ALA A 64 0.06 -0.73 -15.94
CA ALA A 64 -0.74 -1.95 -15.93
C ALA A 64 -0.75 -2.64 -14.55
N GLN A 65 0.41 -2.70 -13.88
CA GLN A 65 0.50 -3.26 -12.52
C GLN A 65 -0.23 -2.38 -11.50
N SER A 66 -0.11 -1.06 -11.58
CA SER A 66 -0.81 -0.13 -10.70
C SER A 66 -2.32 -0.21 -10.86
N LEU A 67 -2.83 -0.23 -12.09
CA LEU A 67 -4.27 -0.39 -12.36
C LEU A 67 -4.79 -1.75 -11.91
N ARG A 68 -4.00 -2.82 -12.06
CA ARG A 68 -4.34 -4.14 -11.52
C ARG A 68 -4.47 -4.11 -10.00
N SER A 69 -3.52 -3.47 -9.30
CA SER A 69 -3.56 -3.34 -7.84
C SER A 69 -4.79 -2.56 -7.37
N LEU A 70 -5.10 -1.43 -8.03
CA LEU A 70 -6.30 -0.64 -7.78
C LEU A 70 -7.58 -1.46 -7.96
N ARG A 71 -7.71 -2.20 -9.08
CA ARG A 71 -8.89 -3.06 -9.34
C ARG A 71 -9.04 -4.14 -8.27
N LEU A 72 -7.95 -4.84 -7.93
CA LEU A 72 -7.98 -5.85 -6.86
C LEU A 72 -8.41 -5.27 -5.52
N PHE A 73 -7.93 -4.08 -5.18
CA PHE A 73 -8.36 -3.40 -3.95
C PHE A 73 -9.86 -3.04 -3.99
N ALA A 74 -10.31 -2.43 -5.08
CA ALA A 74 -11.71 -2.02 -5.25
C ALA A 74 -12.69 -3.21 -5.26
N GLU A 75 -12.31 -4.33 -5.87
CA GLU A 75 -13.19 -5.48 -6.07
C GLU A 75 -13.10 -6.51 -4.94
N SER A 76 -11.92 -6.68 -4.33
CA SER A 76 -11.66 -7.77 -3.38
C SER A 76 -11.41 -7.31 -1.93
N VAL A 77 -11.08 -6.04 -1.70
CA VAL A 77 -10.82 -5.49 -0.37
C VAL A 77 -11.97 -4.62 0.10
N MET A 78 -12.27 -3.53 -0.61
CA MET A 78 -13.26 -2.52 -0.19
C MET A 78 -14.64 -3.11 0.15
N PRO A 79 -15.26 -4.01 -0.65
CA PRO A 79 -16.61 -4.50 -0.38
C PRO A 79 -16.72 -5.36 0.88
N LYS A 80 -15.58 -5.81 1.42
CA LYS A 80 -15.51 -6.61 2.65
C LYS A 80 -15.30 -5.76 3.90
N LEU A 81 -15.03 -4.47 3.74
CA LEU A 81 -14.84 -3.52 4.85
C LEU A 81 -16.10 -2.70 5.15
N SER A 82 -17.02 -2.58 4.18
CA SER A 82 -18.24 -1.76 4.27
C SER A 82 -19.34 -2.31 5.20
N GLY A 83 -19.11 -3.44 5.88
CA GLY A 83 -20.01 -3.97 6.92
C GLY A 83 -19.50 -3.78 8.36
N ALA A 84 -18.36 -3.08 8.53
CA ALA A 84 -17.72 -2.85 9.83
C ALA A 84 -17.96 -1.44 10.40
N LEU A 85 -18.93 -0.70 9.84
CA LEU A 85 -19.41 0.60 10.33
C LEU A 85 -20.88 0.50 10.74
#